data_AF-A0A0B1S8K6-F1
#
_entry.id   AF-A0A0B1S8K6-F1
#
_cell.length_a   1.000
_cell.length_b   1.000
_cell.length_c   1.000
_cell.angle_alpha   90.00
_cell.angle_beta   90.00
_cell.angle_gamma   90.00
#
_symmetry.space_group_name_H-M   'P 1'
#
loop_
_entity.id
_entity.type
_entity.pdbx_description
1 polymer ?
#
loop_
_entity_poly.entity_id
_entity_poly.type
_entity_poly.pdbx_seq_one_letter_code
_entity_poly.pdbx_strand_id
1 'polypeptide(L)' 'MAGALPRRIIKETQRLMADPVPGISASPDDNNARYFHVMIAGPQDSPFAGGVFKLELFLPEEYPMAAPKS' A
#
# COMPACT_ATOMS: atom_id res chain seq x y z
N MET A 1 -4.39 -10.06 20.47
CA MET A 1 -5.63 -9.64 19.80
C MET A 1 -5.25 -8.53 18.83
N ALA A 2 -5.35 -8.73 17.52
CA ALA A 2 -5.17 -7.62 16.59
C ALA A 2 -6.30 -6.62 16.85
N GLY A 3 -5.95 -5.43 17.36
CA GLY A 3 -6.93 -4.38 17.62
C GLY A 3 -7.68 -4.01 16.33
N ALA A 4 -8.92 -3.57 16.48
CA ALA A 4 -9.72 -3.11 15.35
C ALA A 4 -8.95 -2.07 14.51
N LEU A 5 -9.04 -2.18 13.19
CA LEU A 5 -8.36 -1.24 12.30
C LEU A 5 -8.82 0.20 12.55
N PRO A 6 -7.89 1.15 12.76
CA PRO A 6 -8.22 2.56 12.84
C PRO A 6 -9.06 3.01 11.64
N ARG A 7 -10.11 3.81 11.90
CA ARG A 7 -10.99 4.36 10.85
C ARG A 7 -10.22 5.08 9.74
N ARG A 8 -9.07 5.68 10.09
CA ARG A 8 -8.19 6.35 9.14
C ARG A 8 -7.65 5.39 8.08
N ILE A 9 -7.12 4.23 8.50
CA ILE A 9 -6.59 3.20 7.58
C ILE A 9 -7.69 2.73 6.64
N ILE A 10 -8.86 2.39 7.16
CA ILE A 10 -10.01 1.95 6.35
C ILE A 10 -10.36 2.98 5.27
N LYS A 11 -10.47 4.27 5.65
CA LYS A 11 -10.79 5.34 4.70
C LYS A 11 -9.70 5.57 3.65
N GLU A 12 -8.43 5.55 4.05
CA GLU A 12 -7.31 5.72 3.13
C GLU A 12 -7.20 4.54 2.15
N THR A 13 -7.39 3.31 2.61
CA THR A 13 -7.47 2.12 1.74
C THR A 13 -8.62 2.22 0.76
N GLN A 14 -9.82 2.60 1.22
CA GLN A 14 -10.97 2.78 0.33
C GLN A 14 -10.71 3.86 -0.72
N ARG A 15 -10.08 4.98 -0.34
CA ARG A 15 -9.71 6.05 -1.27
C ARG A 15 -8.70 5.55 -2.31
N LEU A 16 -7.69 4.80 -1.88
CA LEU A 16 -6.68 4.23 -2.77
C LEU A 16 -7.28 3.25 -3.78
N MET A 17 -8.30 2.49 -3.38
CA MET A 17 -9.04 1.60 -4.29
C MET A 17 -9.97 2.36 -5.24
N ALA A 18 -10.58 3.46 -4.79
CA ALA A 18 -11.50 4.26 -5.59
C ALA A 18 -10.78 5.19 -6.59
N ASP A 19 -9.57 5.63 -6.25
CA ASP A 19 -8.74 6.54 -7.04
C ASP A 19 -7.30 6.00 -7.09
N PRO A 20 -7.05 4.95 -7.90
CA PRO A 20 -5.74 4.31 -7.97
C PRO A 20 -4.73 5.21 -8.68
N VAL A 21 -3.50 5.25 -8.15
CA VAL A 21 -2.42 6.04 -8.73
C VAL A 21 -1.92 5.34 -10.00
N PRO A 22 -1.81 6.05 -11.15
CA PRO A 22 -1.31 5.45 -12.38
C PRO A 22 0.03 4.75 -12.20
N GLY A 23 0.12 3.50 -12.63
CA GLY A 23 1.32 2.68 -12.52
C GLY A 23 1.61 2.14 -11.12
N ILE A 24 0.76 2.40 -10.12
CA ILE A 24 0.91 1.86 -8.77
C ILE A 24 -0.38 1.14 -8.37
N SER A 25 -0.26 -0.13 -7.96
CA SER A 25 -1.35 -0.86 -7.32
C SER A 25 -0.94 -1.24 -5.91
N ALA A 26 -1.79 -0.99 -4.93
CA ALA A 26 -1.54 -1.35 -3.54
C ALA A 26 -2.82 -1.95 -2.95
N SER A 27 -2.76 -3.22 -2.55
CA SER A 27 -3.88 -3.96 -2.00
C SER A 27 -3.53 -4.51 -0.62
N PRO A 28 -4.44 -4.42 0.37
CA PRO A 28 -4.22 -5.05 1.66
C PRO A 28 -4.15 -6.57 1.52
N ASP A 29 -3.41 -7.22 2.42
CA ASP A 29 -3.38 -8.68 2.54
C ASP A 29 -4.70 -9.20 3.13
N ASP A 30 -5.14 -10.35 2.65
CA ASP A 30 -6.41 -10.97 3.04
C ASP A 30 -6.46 -11.32 4.53
N ASN A 31 -5.32 -11.64 5.14
CA ASN A 31 -5.23 -12.05 6.54
C ASN A 31 -4.86 -10.88 7.47
N ASN A 32 -4.26 -9.82 6.92
CA ASN A 32 -3.79 -8.68 7.67
C ASN A 32 -3.94 -7.38 6.89
N ALA A 33 -5.05 -6.67 7.09
CA ALA A 33 -5.30 -5.39 6.43
C ALA A 33 -4.40 -4.22 6.88
N ARG A 34 -3.38 -4.45 7.72
CA ARG A 34 -2.26 -3.52 7.94
C ARG A 34 -1.08 -3.80 7.01
N TYR A 35 -1.05 -4.94 6.35
CA TYR A 35 -0.01 -5.34 5.42
C TYR A 35 -0.53 -5.18 4.00
N PHE A 36 0.31 -4.68 3.10
CA PHE A 36 -0.05 -4.32 1.74
C PHE A 36 0.94 -4.92 0.76
N HIS A 37 0.40 -5.51 -0.30
CA HIS A 37 1.13 -5.89 -1.49
C HIS A 37 1.08 -4.73 -2.47
N VAL A 38 2.25 -4.17 -2.79
CA VAL A 38 2.38 -3.02 -3.68
C VAL A 38 3.09 -3.45 -4.95
N MET A 39 2.57 -3.04 -6.11
CA MET A 39 3.23 -3.20 -7.40
C MET A 39 3.41 -1.83 -8.04
N ILE A 40 4.61 -1.56 -8.54
CA ILE A 40 4.97 -0.31 -9.21
C ILE A 40 5.46 -0.65 -10.61
N ALA A 41 4.83 -0.07 -11.63
CA ALA A 41 5.30 -0.11 -13.00
C ALA A 41 6.49 0.83 -13.16
N GLY A 42 7.54 0.35 -13.83
CA GLY A 42 8.70 1.18 -14.13
C GLY A 42 8.33 2.37 -15.05
N PRO A 43 8.77 3.59 -14.72
CA PRO A 43 8.50 4.77 -15.55
C PRO A 43 9.00 4.58 -16.98
N GLN A 44 8.22 5.05 -17.96
CA GLN A 44 8.51 4.86 -19.39
C GLN A 44 9.79 5.58 -19.86
N ASP A 45 10.18 6.63 -19.15
CA ASP A 45 11.35 7.47 -19.40
C ASP A 45 12.60 7.01 -18.63
N SER A 46 12.57 5.82 -18.05
CA SER A 46 13.67 5.25 -17.27
C SER A 46 14.15 3.91 -17.84
N PRO A 47 15.35 3.43 -17.45
CA PRO A 47 15.81 2.08 -17.77
C PRO A 47 14.90 0.97 -17.22
N PHE A 48 13.97 1.31 -16.35
CA PHE A 48 13.01 0.39 -15.75
C PHE A 48 11.72 0.28 -16.55
N ALA A 49 11.58 1.01 -17.67
CA ALA A 49 10.40 0.95 -18.53
C ALA A 49 10.02 -0.51 -18.89
N GLY A 50 8.74 -0.84 -18.71
CA GLY A 50 8.22 -2.20 -18.92
C GLY A 50 8.48 -3.17 -17.75
N GLY A 51 9.27 -2.77 -16.74
CA GLY A 51 9.45 -3.52 -15.51
C GLY A 51 8.26 -3.36 -14.54
N VAL A 52 8.10 -4.34 -13.64
CA VAL A 52 7.15 -4.30 -12.54
C VAL A 52 7.86 -4.70 -11.25
N PHE A 53 7.85 -3.80 -10.27
CA PHE A 53 8.50 -3.96 -8.97
C PHE A 53 7.45 -4.33 -7.94
N LYS A 54 7.70 -5.40 -7.18
CA LYS A 54 6.86 -5.83 -6.07
C LYS A 54 7.47 -5.33 -4.77
N LEU A 55 6.66 -4.73 -3.93
CA LEU A 55 7.04 -4.24 -2.62
C LEU A 55 6.01 -4.70 -1.59
N GLU A 56 6.48 -4.78 -0.36
CA GLU A 56 5.67 -5.08 0.81
C GLU A 56 5.64 -3.82 1.68
N LEU A 57 4.49 -3.54 2.28
CA LEU A 57 4.31 -2.37 3.14
C LEU A 57 3.46 -2.72 4.35
N PHE A 58 3.93 -2.37 5.54
CA PHE A 58 3.25 -2.62 6.80
C PHE A 58 2.92 -1.32 7.53
N LEU A 59 1.67 -1.19 7.97
CA LEU A 59 1.16 -0.07 8.76
C LEU A 59 1.22 -0.42 10.26
N PRO A 60 2.21 0.10 11.00
CA PRO A 60 2.34 -0.19 12.43
C PRO A 60 1.16 0.36 13.24
N GLU A 61 1.08 -0.01 14.52
CA GLU A 61 0.00 0.43 15.39
C GLU A 61 -0.04 1.96 15.55
N GLU A 62 1.14 2.58 15.56
CA GLU A 62 1.33 4.03 15.66
C GLU A 62 1.07 4.76 14.35
N TYR A 63 0.77 4.06 13.24
CA TYR A 63 0.34 4.71 12.02
C TYR A 63 -0.94 5.51 12.29
N PRO A 64 -0.99 6.80 11.94
CA PRO A 64 -0.17 7.53 10.96
C PRO A 64 0.98 8.36 11.55
N MET A 65 1.17 8.34 12.87
CA MET A 65 2.20 9.11 13.56
C MET A 65 3.59 8.52 13.37
N ALA A 66 3.67 7.20 13.16
CA ALA A 66 4.84 6.53 12.60
C ALA A 66 4.66 6.23 11.11
N ALA A 67 5.77 6.30 10.37
CA ALA A 67 5.79 5.95 8.96
C ALA A 67 5.48 4.44 8.74
N PRO A 68 4.95 4.07 7.56
CA PRO A 68 4.90 2.68 7.14
C PRO A 68 6.30 2.04 7.13
N LYS A 69 6.34 0.74 7.40
CA LYS A 69 7.57 -0.06 7.34
C LYS A 69 7.55 -0.91 6.07
N SER A 70 8.74 -1.19 5.53
CA SER A 70 8.96 -2.21 4.51
C SER A 70 9.08 -3.58 5.17
#